data_AF-A0A6P1QRS7-F1
#
_entry.id   AF-A0A6P1QRS7-F1
#
_cell.length_a   1.000
_cell.length_b   1.000
_cell.length_c   1.000
_cell.angle_alpha   90.00
_cell.angle_beta   90.00
_cell.angle_gamma   90.00
#
_symmetry.space_group_name_H-M   'P 1'
#
loop_
_entity.id
_entity.type
_entity.pdbx_description
1 polymer ?
#
loop_
_entity_poly.entity_id
_entity_poly.type
_entity_poly.pdbx_seq_one_letter_code
_entity_poly.pdbx_strand_id
1 'polypeptide(L)'
;MKIQIHTEETEILEFLNQITGSRFRPIKTNLTKITALLKAGFQKQDFAEVIQLKTIQWKNNPKMAGYLYPGTLFRESNFEKYYNEVQQVKQNPKIYADYFKSINKIERSAADDLDGLTDLYG
;
A
#
# COMPACT_ATOMS: atom_id res chain seq x y z
N MET A 1 14.32 16.62 -25.16
CA MET A 1 14.45 15.84 -23.92
C MET A 1 13.30 16.26 -23.00
N LYS A 2 12.36 15.36 -22.66
CA LYS A 2 11.31 15.69 -21.69
C LYS A 2 11.98 15.68 -20.31
N ILE A 3 12.04 16.83 -19.65
CA ILE A 3 12.51 16.91 -18.26
C ILE A 3 11.43 16.23 -17.42
N GLN A 4 11.74 15.03 -16.91
CA GLN A 4 10.89 14.38 -15.92
C GLN A 4 11.11 15.11 -14.60
N ILE A 5 10.17 15.97 -14.23
CA ILE A 5 10.20 16.63 -12.93
C ILE A 5 9.90 15.54 -11.89
N HIS A 6 10.89 15.24 -11.06
CA HIS A 6 10.76 14.30 -9.96
C HIS A 6 10.27 15.08 -8.74
N THR A 7 9.02 14.84 -8.37
CA THR A 7 8.40 15.41 -7.16
C THR A 7 8.12 14.30 -6.16
N GLU A 8 7.92 14.66 -4.90
CA GLU A 8 7.55 13.71 -3.84
C GLU A 8 6.30 12.88 -4.22
N GLU A 9 5.31 13.49 -4.88
CA GLU A 9 4.12 12.76 -5.31
C GLU A 9 4.42 11.72 -6.39
N THR A 10 5.34 12.02 -7.29
CA THR A 10 5.77 11.07 -8.32
C THR A 10 6.54 9.91 -7.71
N GLU A 11 7.39 10.17 -6.70
CA GLU A 11 8.13 9.14 -5.96
C GLU A 11 7.19 8.21 -5.19
N ILE A 12 6.16 8.76 -4.53
CA ILE A 12 5.15 7.96 -3.82
C ILE A 12 4.35 7.09 -4.80
N LEU A 13 3.99 7.64 -5.96
CA LEU A 13 3.26 6.89 -6.98
C LEU A 13 4.12 5.77 -7.59
N GLU A 14 5.40 6.04 -7.83
CA GLU A 14 6.39 5.05 -8.29
C GLU A 14 6.57 3.94 -7.27
N PHE A 15 6.65 4.28 -5.98
CA PHE A 15 6.71 3.29 -4.90
C PHE A 15 5.44 2.42 -4.86
N LEU A 16 4.25 3.01 -4.99
CA LEU A 16 3.00 2.24 -5.10
C LEU A 16 3.06 1.25 -6.26
N ASN A 17 3.50 1.69 -7.44
CA ASN A 17 3.65 0.84 -8.61
C ASN A 17 4.63 -0.31 -8.35
N GLN A 18 5.79 -0.02 -7.76
CA GLN A 18 6.81 -1.02 -7.43
C GLN A 18 6.25 -2.11 -6.49
N ILE A 19 5.60 -1.72 -5.41
CA ILE A 19 5.13 -2.65 -4.37
C ILE A 19 3.92 -3.47 -4.85
N THR A 20 3.01 -2.86 -5.61
CA THR A 20 1.79 -3.52 -6.08
C THR A 20 1.95 -4.25 -7.42
N GLY A 21 3.02 -3.96 -8.18
CA GLY A 21 3.17 -4.41 -9.57
C GLY A 21 2.31 -3.61 -10.57
N SER A 22 1.72 -2.50 -10.13
CA SER A 22 0.86 -1.64 -10.94
C SER A 22 1.67 -0.74 -11.88
N ARG A 23 0.98 -0.05 -12.80
CA ARG A 23 1.57 0.86 -13.79
C ARG A 23 0.83 2.20 -13.88
N PHE A 24 0.45 2.76 -12.73
CA PHE A 24 -0.22 4.07 -12.68
C PHE A 24 0.71 5.17 -13.17
N ARG A 25 0.23 5.97 -14.14
CA ARG A 25 0.99 7.10 -14.69
C ARG A 25 0.90 8.33 -13.77
N PRO A 26 1.94 9.19 -13.73
CA PRO A 26 1.93 10.45 -12.96
C PRO A 26 1.06 11.51 -13.64
N ILE A 27 -0.24 11.25 -13.71
CA ILE A 27 -1.25 12.17 -14.22
C ILE A 27 -1.97 12.87 -13.07
N LYS A 28 -2.56 14.03 -13.35
CA LYS A 28 -3.25 14.88 -12.36
C LYS A 28 -4.17 14.09 -11.42
N THR A 29 -4.96 13.16 -11.94
CA THR A 29 -5.93 12.37 -11.15
C THR A 29 -5.28 11.47 -10.11
N ASN A 30 -4.07 10.94 -10.38
CA ASN A 30 -3.32 10.11 -9.45
C ASN A 30 -2.53 10.95 -8.44
N LEU A 31 -1.98 12.08 -8.88
CA LEU A 31 -1.10 12.92 -8.06
C LEU A 31 -1.86 13.85 -7.11
N THR A 32 -3.02 14.39 -7.51
CA THR A 32 -3.74 15.42 -6.74
C THR A 32 -4.07 14.96 -5.31
N LYS A 33 -4.37 13.67 -5.14
CA LYS A 33 -4.66 13.07 -3.82
C LYS A 33 -3.42 12.98 -2.94
N ILE A 34 -2.29 12.61 -3.52
CA ILE A 34 -0.99 12.54 -2.83
C ILE A 34 -0.58 13.95 -2.39
N THR A 35 -0.67 14.93 -3.31
CA THR A 35 -0.38 16.35 -3.01
C THR A 35 -1.26 16.87 -1.87
N ALA A 36 -2.56 16.53 -1.84
CA ALA A 36 -3.46 16.98 -0.78
C ALA A 36 -3.05 16.44 0.60
N LEU A 37 -2.68 15.17 0.68
CA LEU A 37 -2.22 14.53 1.91
C LEU A 37 -0.86 15.07 2.37
N LEU A 38 0.10 15.30 1.47
CA LEU A 38 1.36 15.97 1.80
C LEU A 38 1.12 17.36 2.40
N LYS A 39 0.21 18.14 1.79
CA LYS A 39 -0.20 19.46 2.32
C LYS A 39 -0.92 19.39 3.67
N ALA A 40 -1.56 18.26 3.97
CA ALA A 40 -2.18 18.00 5.27
C ALA A 40 -1.16 17.61 6.36
N GLY A 41 0.12 17.44 6.00
CA GLY A 41 1.21 17.18 6.95
C GLY A 41 1.72 15.75 6.99
N PHE A 42 1.14 14.83 6.19
CA PHE A 42 1.66 13.48 6.06
C PHE A 42 3.02 13.47 5.36
N GLN A 43 3.91 12.61 5.82
CA GLN A 43 5.25 12.46 5.30
C GLN A 43 5.32 11.31 4.31
N LYS A 44 6.28 11.35 3.37
CA LYS A 44 6.52 10.26 2.39
C LYS A 44 6.57 8.87 3.04
N GLN A 45 7.15 8.77 4.25
CA GLN A 45 7.21 7.54 5.02
C GLN A 45 5.83 6.99 5.38
N ASP A 46 4.87 7.85 5.72
CA ASP A 46 3.50 7.44 6.07
C ASP A 46 2.81 6.77 4.88
N PHE A 47 3.02 7.31 3.67
CA PHE A 47 2.52 6.69 2.44
C PHE A 47 3.15 5.33 2.21
N ALA A 48 4.47 5.21 2.39
CA ALA A 48 5.17 3.95 2.19
C ALA A 48 4.62 2.85 3.11
N GLU A 49 4.40 3.18 4.39
CA GLU A 49 3.85 2.25 5.37
C GLU A 49 2.40 1.86 5.08
N VAL A 50 1.55 2.82 4.69
CA VAL A 50 0.16 2.54 4.28
C VAL A 50 0.14 1.63 3.05
N ILE A 51 0.97 1.91 2.04
CA ILE A 51 1.09 1.10 0.82
C ILE A 51 1.49 -0.32 1.16
N GLN A 52 2.55 -0.50 1.96
CA GLN A 52 3.04 -1.82 2.36
C GLN A 52 1.97 -2.60 3.14
N LEU A 53 1.37 -1.97 4.17
CA LEU A 53 0.35 -2.58 5.00
C LEU A 53 -0.84 -3.05 4.16
N LYS A 54 -1.38 -2.19 3.30
CA LYS A 54 -2.54 -2.57 2.47
C LYS A 54 -2.20 -3.57 1.40
N THR A 55 -0.99 -3.53 0.86
CA THR A 55 -0.53 -4.56 -0.07
C THR A 55 -0.49 -5.94 0.60
N ILE A 56 0.07 -6.04 1.82
CA ILE A 56 0.11 -7.30 2.58
C ILE A 56 -1.30 -7.85 2.87
N GLN A 57 -2.27 -6.95 3.12
CA GLN A 57 -3.64 -7.36 3.44
C GLN A 57 -4.45 -7.76 2.22
N TRP A 58 -4.25 -7.10 1.07
CA TRP A 58 -5.21 -7.15 -0.03
C TRP A 58 -4.67 -7.76 -1.32
N LYS A 59 -3.35 -7.78 -1.55
CA LYS A 59 -2.77 -8.19 -2.84
C LYS A 59 -3.17 -9.62 -3.23
N ASN A 60 -3.20 -10.53 -2.26
CA ASN A 60 -3.54 -11.94 -2.48
C ASN A 60 -5.04 -12.23 -2.27
N ASN A 61 -5.86 -11.19 -2.10
CA ASN A 61 -7.30 -11.32 -1.96
C ASN A 61 -8.00 -10.86 -3.24
N PRO A 62 -8.59 -11.76 -4.04
CA PRO A 62 -9.21 -11.40 -5.32
C PRO A 62 -10.31 -10.32 -5.22
N LYS A 63 -11.01 -10.25 -4.08
CA LYS A 63 -12.03 -9.23 -3.83
C LYS A 63 -11.44 -7.87 -3.46
N MET A 64 -10.25 -7.87 -2.85
CA MET A 64 -9.64 -6.65 -2.29
C MET A 64 -8.50 -6.09 -3.14
N ALA A 65 -7.81 -6.91 -3.93
CA ALA A 65 -6.63 -6.53 -4.71
C ALA A 65 -6.92 -5.36 -5.67
N GLY A 66 -8.13 -5.30 -6.24
CA GLY A 66 -8.56 -4.21 -7.12
C GLY A 66 -8.62 -2.83 -6.45
N TYR A 67 -8.54 -2.76 -5.12
CA TYR A 67 -8.53 -1.50 -4.36
C TYR A 67 -7.11 -0.97 -4.08
N LEU A 68 -6.06 -1.65 -4.54
CA LEU A 68 -4.67 -1.19 -4.44
C LEU A 68 -4.34 -0.14 -5.54
N TYR A 69 -5.01 1.00 -5.50
CA TYR A 69 -4.81 2.11 -6.44
C TYR A 69 -4.90 3.49 -5.77
N PRO A 70 -4.37 4.56 -6.39
CA PRO A 70 -4.31 5.90 -5.79
C PRO A 70 -5.66 6.43 -5.30
N GLY A 71 -6.73 6.17 -6.05
CA GLY A 71 -8.06 6.68 -5.74
C GLY A 71 -8.66 6.10 -4.46
N THR A 72 -8.30 4.86 -4.09
CA THR A 72 -8.71 4.27 -2.82
C THR A 72 -7.73 4.59 -1.70
N LEU A 73 -6.44 4.35 -1.93
CA LEU A 73 -5.43 4.46 -0.88
C LEU A 73 -5.25 5.90 -0.41
N PHE A 74 -5.23 6.86 -1.35
CA PHE A 74 -4.92 8.26 -1.05
C PHE A 74 -6.16 9.14 -0.98
N ARG A 75 -7.36 8.57 -0.88
CA ARG A 75 -8.54 9.34 -0.47
C ARG A 75 -8.35 9.72 1.01
N GLU A 76 -8.47 11.00 1.34
CA GLU A 76 -8.25 11.52 2.70
C GLU A 76 -8.90 10.67 3.80
N SER A 77 -10.20 10.39 3.66
CA SER A 77 -10.96 9.57 4.63
C SER A 77 -10.42 8.14 4.81
N ASN A 78 -9.85 7.57 3.75
CA ASN A 78 -9.28 6.22 3.78
C ASN A 78 -7.85 6.26 4.33
N PHE A 79 -7.06 7.24 3.88
CA PHE A 79 -5.67 7.38 4.27
C PHE A 79 -5.53 7.58 5.78
N GLU A 80 -6.33 8.47 6.37
CA GLU A 80 -6.38 8.67 7.82
C GLU A 80 -6.64 7.36 8.58
N LYS A 81 -7.60 6.56 8.11
CA LYS A 81 -7.90 5.25 8.70
C LYS A 81 -6.71 4.31 8.59
N TYR A 82 -6.07 4.22 7.42
CA TYR A 82 -4.96 3.30 7.20
C TYR A 82 -3.69 3.74 7.94
N TYR A 83 -3.45 5.04 8.04
CA TYR A 83 -2.39 5.60 8.86
C TYR A 83 -2.58 5.22 10.33
N ASN A 84 -3.78 5.41 10.89
CA ASN A 84 -4.07 5.00 12.26
C ASN A 84 -3.90 3.48 12.46
N GLU A 85 -4.26 2.67 11.46
CA GLU A 85 -4.04 1.24 11.49
C GLU A 85 -2.54 0.87 11.50
N VAL A 86 -1.71 1.58 10.73
CA VAL A 86 -0.24 1.45 10.80
C VAL A 86 0.25 1.72 12.22
N GLN A 87 -0.25 2.78 12.88
CA GLN A 87 0.14 3.08 14.26
C GLN A 87 -0.25 1.96 15.23
N GLN A 88 -1.44 1.38 15.07
CA GLN A 88 -1.89 0.24 15.89
C GLN A 88 -1.03 -1.01 15.66
N VAL A 89 -0.63 -1.29 14.42
CA VAL A 89 0.29 -2.39 14.07
C VAL A 89 1.64 -2.19 14.76
N LYS A 90 2.20 -0.98 14.70
CA LYS A 90 3.47 -0.63 15.35
C LYS A 90 3.42 -0.82 16.87
N GLN A 91 2.29 -0.49 17.49
CA GLN A 91 2.09 -0.65 18.94
C GLN A 91 1.91 -2.12 19.36
N ASN A 92 1.28 -2.95 18.51
CA ASN A 92 0.88 -4.32 18.88
C ASN A 92 1.26 -5.37 17.80
N PRO A 93 2.54 -5.54 17.46
CA PRO A 93 2.95 -6.34 16.30
C PRO A 93 2.54 -7.81 16.37
N LYS A 94 2.50 -8.41 17.58
CA LYS A 94 2.11 -9.82 17.77
C LYS A 94 0.67 -10.10 17.34
N ILE A 95 -0.26 -9.22 17.74
CA ILE A 95 -1.69 -9.38 17.41
C ILE A 95 -1.90 -9.30 15.90
N TYR A 96 -1.22 -8.36 15.24
CA TYR A 96 -1.35 -8.19 13.79
C TYR A 96 -0.67 -9.28 12.98
N ALA A 97 0.38 -9.92 13.49
CA ALA A 97 0.97 -11.09 12.84
C ALA A 97 -0.04 -12.24 12.71
N ASP A 98 -0.81 -12.52 13.76
CA ASP A 98 -1.82 -13.58 13.73
C ASP A 98 -3.06 -13.18 12.90
N TYR A 99 -3.45 -11.90 12.93
CA TYR A 99 -4.48 -11.37 12.04
C TYR A 99 -4.08 -11.48 10.56
N PHE A 100 -2.85 -11.11 10.18
CA PHE A 100 -2.41 -11.24 8.78
C PHE A 100 -2.34 -12.68 8.31
N LYS A 101 -1.98 -13.62 9.19
CA LYS A 101 -2.08 -15.06 8.90
C LYS A 101 -3.51 -15.51 8.64
N SER A 102 -4.51 -14.96 9.33
CA SER A 102 -5.90 -15.41 9.15
C SER A 102 -6.52 -14.85 7.87
N ILE A 103 -6.29 -13.57 7.54
CA ILE A 103 -6.89 -12.94 6.36
C ILE A 103 -6.26 -13.39 5.03
N ASN A 104 -4.99 -13.79 5.03
CA ASN A 104 -4.30 -14.29 3.85
C ASN A 104 -4.51 -15.80 3.63
N LYS A 105 -5.18 -16.49 4.56
CA LYS A 105 -5.68 -17.87 4.41
C LYS A 105 -7.07 -17.87 3.77
N ILE A 106 -7.21 -17.17 2.66
CA ILE A 106 -8.39 -17.32 1.79
C ILE A 106 -8.45 -18.78 1.36
N GLU A 107 -9.63 -19.38 1.50
CA GLU A 107 -9.89 -20.81 1.34
C GLU A 107 -9.15 -21.39 0.14
N ARG A 108 -8.44 -22.50 0.39
CA ARG A 108 -7.72 -23.28 -0.62
C ARG A 108 -8.51 -23.38 -1.93
N SER A 109 -7.96 -22.79 -2.99
CA SER A 109 -7.77 -23.38 -4.33
C SER A 109 -6.99 -22.36 -5.17
N ALA A 110 -5.85 -22.64 -5.80
CA ALA A 110 -5.24 -23.91 -6.18
C ALA A 110 -3.71 -23.80 -6.11
N ALA A 111 -3.06 -24.82 -5.52
CA ALA A 111 -1.65 -25.18 -5.63
C ALA A 111 -0.59 -24.10 -5.30
N ASP A 112 0.09 -24.34 -4.17
CA ASP A 112 1.53 -24.21 -3.99
C ASP A 112 2.17 -22.84 -4.25
N ASP A 113 2.45 -22.10 -3.18
CA ASP A 113 3.75 -21.42 -3.04
C ASP A 113 3.90 -20.92 -1.60
N LEU A 114 4.46 -21.80 -0.76
CA LEU A 114 4.89 -21.48 0.61
C LEU A 114 6.25 -20.73 0.63
N ASP A 115 6.90 -20.60 -0.54
CA ASP A 115 8.26 -20.08 -0.69
C ASP A 115 8.35 -18.55 -0.58
N GLY A 116 7.29 -17.82 -0.97
CA GLY A 116 7.33 -16.35 -1.03
C GLY A 116 7.37 -15.60 0.32
N LEU A 117 7.14 -16.29 1.45
CA LEU A 117 7.15 -15.67 2.78
C LEU A 117 8.54 -15.67 3.43
N THR A 118 9.40 -16.62 3.06
CA THR A 118 10.75 -16.76 3.64
C THR A 118 11.71 -15.72 3.07
N ASP A 119 11.51 -15.31 1.82
CA ASP A 119 12.38 -14.36 1.10
C ASP A 119 12.15 -12.88 1.46
N LEU A 120 11.09 -12.55 2.22
CA LEU A 120 10.80 -11.15 2.63
C LEU A 120 11.56 -10.73 3.90
N TYR A 121 12.04 -11.70 4.68
CA TYR A 121 12.71 -11.48 5.97
C TYR A 121 14.02 -12.29 6.11
N GLY A 122 14.48 -12.92 5.02
CA GLY A 122 15.80 -13.57 4.91
C GLY A 122 16.81 -12.66 4.22
#